data_AF-A0A2W4QTT2-F1
#
_entry.id   AF-A0A2W4QTT2-F1
#
_cell.length_a   1.000
_cell.length_b   1.000
_cell.length_c   1.000
_cell.angle_alpha   90.00
_cell.angle_beta   90.00
_cell.angle_gamma   90.00
#
_symmetry.space_group_name_H-M   'P 1'
#
loop_
_entity.id
_entity.type
_entity.pdbx_description
1 polymer ?
#
loop_
_entity_poly.entity_id
_entity_poly.type
_entity_poly.pdbx_seq_one_letter_code
_entity_poly.pdbx_strand_id
1 'polypeptide(L)' 'MTRLDVRDVRVPDCPWLIVQGDADEIIDARAVLDWAARLTPSPTVKVLPGVTHFFHGHLPELREAVMSFMKDLPDGA' A
#
# COMPACT_ATOMS: atom_id res chain seq x y z
N MET A 1 16.46 -1.30 -16.89
CA MET A 1 15.29 -1.26 -15.99
C MET A 1 15.82 -1.00 -14.59
N THR A 2 15.76 0.25 -14.12
CA THR A 2 16.33 0.63 -12.82
C THR A 2 15.39 0.15 -11.72
N ARG A 3 15.81 -0.86 -10.95
CA ARG A 3 15.13 -1.26 -9.72
C ARG A 3 15.51 -0.25 -8.65
N LEU A 4 14.56 0.54 -8.14
CA LEU A 4 14.80 1.35 -6.95
C LEU A 4 15.11 0.39 -5.79
N ASP A 5 16.26 0.59 -5.13
CA ASP A 5 16.51 -0.06 -3.85
C ASP A 5 15.68 0.68 -2.79
N VAL A 6 14.54 0.09 -2.44
CA VAL A 6 13.56 0.66 -1.51
C VAL A 6 14.05 0.72 -0.06
N ARG A 7 15.27 0.24 0.23
CA ARG A 7 15.85 0.22 1.58
C ARG A 7 16.14 1.61 2.15
N ASP A 8 16.34 2.61 1.29
CA ASP A 8 16.67 3.99 1.71
C ASP A 8 15.57 5.01 1.37
N VAL A 9 14.33 4.56 1.15
CA VAL A 9 13.21 5.48 0.89
C VAL A 9 12.82 6.16 2.20
N ARG A 10 12.98 7.49 2.24
CA ARG A 10 12.41 8.32 3.30
C ARG A 10 10.89 8.24 3.21
N VAL A 11 10.26 7.80 4.30
CA VAL A 11 8.79 7.68 4.35
C VAL A 11 8.13 9.06 4.34
N PRO A 12 6.90 9.19 3.81
CA PRO A 12 6.14 10.44 3.88
C PRO A 12 5.90 10.89 5.31
N ASP A 13 6.03 12.20 5.56
CA ASP A 13 5.73 12.82 6.86
C ASP A 13 4.21 13.14 7.02
N CYS A 14 3.37 12.65 6.12
CA CYS A 14 1.91 12.86 6.08
C CYS A 14 1.15 11.51 6.12
N PRO A 15 -0.17 11.51 6.34
CA PRO A 15 -0.97 10.29 6.18
C PRO A 15 -0.79 9.69 4.79
N TRP A 16 -0.56 8.38 4.73
CA TRP A 16 -0.27 7.68 3.47
C TRP A 16 -0.81 6.25 3.49
N LEU A 17 -1.02 5.70 2.29
CA LEU A 17 -1.69 4.41 2.08
C LEU A 17 -0.77 3.43 1.34
N ILE A 18 -0.74 2.20 1.83
CA ILE A 18 -0.25 1.03 1.10
C ILE A 18 -1.45 0.16 0.73
N VAL A 19 -1.59 -0.21 -0.54
CA VAL A 19 -2.55 -1.21 -1.00
C VAL A 19 -1.78 -2.44 -1.44
N GLN A 20 -2.08 -3.60 -0.84
CA GLN A 20 -1.37 -4.85 -1.07
C GLN A 20 -2.37 -5.96 -1.39
N GLY A 21 -2.12 -6.73 -2.46
CA GLY A 21 -2.81 -7.99 -2.68
C GLY A 21 -2.24 -9.10 -1.81
N ASP A 22 -3.08 -9.94 -1.19
CA ASP A 22 -2.60 -11.06 -0.36
C ASP A 22 -2.12 -12.28 -1.17
N ALA A 23 -2.45 -12.31 -2.47
CA ALA A 23 -2.03 -13.33 -3.42
C ALA A 23 -0.93 -12.82 -4.36
N ASP A 24 -0.24 -11.73 -4.01
CA ASP A 24 0.91 -11.21 -4.75
C ASP A 24 2.03 -12.27 -4.80
N GLU A 25 2.28 -12.79 -6.01
CA GLU A 25 3.26 -13.84 -6.26
C GLU A 25 4.70 -13.32 -6.37
N ILE A 26 4.89 -11.99 -6.40
CA ILE A 26 6.19 -11.34 -6.56
C ILE A 26 6.70 -10.81 -5.22
N ILE A 27 5.81 -10.26 -4.40
CA ILE A 27 6.13 -9.65 -3.11
C ILE A 27 5.24 -10.25 -2.02
N ASP A 28 5.85 -10.90 -1.02
CA ASP A 28 5.13 -11.46 0.12
C ASP A 28 4.38 -10.37 0.90
N ALA A 29 3.04 -10.46 0.91
CA ALA A 29 2.18 -9.54 1.64
C ALA A 29 2.54 -9.47 3.12
N ARG A 30 2.97 -10.57 3.75
CA ARG A 30 3.38 -10.57 5.15
C ARG A 30 4.62 -9.71 5.36
N ALA A 31 5.59 -9.80 4.47
CA ALA A 31 6.79 -8.96 4.52
C ALA A 31 6.46 -7.47 4.39
N VAL A 32 5.47 -7.11 3.56
CA VAL A 32 4.97 -5.74 3.43
C VAL A 32 4.30 -5.26 4.72
N LEU A 33 3.43 -6.09 5.32
CA LEU A 33 2.77 -5.77 6.59
C LEU A 33 3.78 -5.57 7.73
N ASP A 34 4.73 -6.50 7.86
CA ASP A 34 5.76 -6.43 8.89
C ASP A 34 6.69 -5.22 8.67
N TRP A 35 6.98 -4.85 7.41
CA TRP A 35 7.73 -3.64 7.08
C TRP A 35 6.95 -2.37 7.44
N ALA A 36 5.70 -2.26 7.02
CA ALA A 36 4.82 -1.13 7.29
C ALA A 36 4.66 -0.86 8.80
N ALA A 37 4.54 -1.92 9.61
CA ALA A 37 4.41 -1.82 11.06
C ALA A 37 5.66 -1.24 11.76
N ARG A 38 6.82 -1.19 11.10
CA ARG A 38 8.06 -0.61 11.63
C ARG A 38 8.25 0.86 11.24
N LEU A 39 7.37 1.43 10.42
CA LEU A 39 7.51 2.79 9.90
C LEU A 39 6.84 3.83 10.81
N THR A 40 7.48 5.00 10.89
CA THR A 40 6.96 6.18 11.57
C THR A 40 7.07 7.38 10.63
N PRO A 41 5.96 8.05 10.27
CA PRO A 41 4.58 7.71 10.64
C PRO A 41 4.12 6.40 10.00
N SER A 42 3.31 5.63 10.74
CA SER A 42 2.80 4.35 10.26
C SER A 42 1.79 4.56 9.13
N PRO A 43 1.93 3.88 7.97
CA PRO A 43 0.98 3.96 6.88
C PRO A 43 -0.34 3.29 7.25
N THR A 44 -1.43 3.75 6.63
CA THR A 44 -2.64 2.93 6.51
C THR A 44 -2.37 1.80 5.54
N VAL A 45 -2.74 0.56 5.87
CA VAL A 45 -2.54 -0.58 4.97
C VAL A 45 -3.87 -1.23 4.63
N LYS A 46 -4.18 -1.34 3.34
CA LYS A 46 -5.35 -2.03 2.81
C LYS A 46 -4.90 -3.31 2.10
N VAL A 47 -5.30 -4.45 2.65
CA VAL A 47 -5.09 -5.76 2.02
C VAL A 47 -6.31 -6.12 1.17
N LEU A 48 -6.09 -6.52 -0.08
CA LEU A 48 -7.12 -6.99 -1.00
C LEU A 48 -7.04 -8.51 -1.15
N PRO A 49 -8.08 -9.27 -0.73
CA PRO A 49 -8.09 -10.73 -0.80
C PRO A 49 -8.11 -11.27 -2.24
N GLY A 50 -7.28 -12.27 -2.51
CA GLY A 50 -7.16 -12.95 -3.81
C GLY A 50 -6.47 -12.13 -4.90
N VAL A 51 -5.98 -10.94 -4.59
CA VAL A 51 -5.40 -10.03 -5.58
C VAL A 51 -3.91 -10.30 -5.76
N THR A 52 -3.50 -10.46 -7.02
CA THR A 52 -2.11 -10.68 -7.44
C THR A 52 -1.39 -9.36 -7.72
N HIS A 53 -0.08 -9.43 -8.01
CA HIS A 53 0.78 -8.24 -8.17
C HIS A 53 0.24 -7.18 -9.14
N PHE A 54 -0.45 -7.61 -10.21
CA PHE A 54 -0.90 -6.74 -11.29
C PHE A 54 -2.33 -6.21 -11.13
N PHE A 55 -3.05 -6.62 -10.08
CA PHE A 55 -4.45 -6.20 -9.86
C PHE A 55 -5.37 -6.47 -11.06
N HIS A 56 -5.10 -7.52 -11.85
CA HIS A 56 -5.91 -7.85 -13.03
C HIS A 56 -7.36 -8.13 -12.63
N GLY A 57 -8.32 -7.39 -13.21
CA GLY A 57 -9.74 -7.49 -12.86
C GLY A 57 -10.13 -6.79 -11.56
N HIS A 58 -9.16 -6.27 -10.80
CA HIS A 58 -9.33 -5.70 -9.45
C HIS A 58 -9.09 -4.18 -9.38
N LEU A 59 -8.97 -3.52 -10.53
CA LEU A 59 -8.84 -2.05 -10.60
C LEU A 59 -10.01 -1.29 -9.93
N PRO A 60 -11.27 -1.77 -9.97
CA PRO A 60 -12.35 -1.15 -9.21
C PRO A 60 -12.13 -1.18 -7.69
N GLU A 61 -11.67 -2.29 -7.11
CA GLU A 61 -11.38 -2.37 -5.67
C GLU A 61 -10.15 -1.53 -5.30
N LEU A 62 -9.12 -1.51 -6.16
CA LEU A 62 -7.97 -0.62 -5.97
C LEU A 62 -8.41 0.85 -5.95
N ARG A 63 -9.27 1.26 -6.89
CA ARG A 63 -9.83 2.61 -6.93
C ARG A 63 -10.62 2.90 -5.66
N GLU A 64 -11.47 1.99 -5.21
CA GLU A 64 -12.25 2.17 -3.99
C GLU A 64 -11.34 2.38 -2.76
N ALA A 65 -10.30 1.54 -2.63
CA ALA A 65 -9.32 1.66 -1.53
C ALA A 65 -8.68 3.05 -1.48
N VAL A 66 -8.22 3.56 -2.63
CA VAL A 66 -7.61 4.90 -2.72
C VAL A 66 -8.64 5.99 -2.43
N MET A 67 -9.83 5.92 -3.04
CA MET A 67 -10.86 6.95 -2.86
C MET A 67 -11.41 6.98 -1.43
N SER A 68 -11.53 5.83 -0.76
CA SER A 68 -11.92 5.77 0.65
C SER A 68 -10.88 6.46 1.51
N PHE A 69 -9.61 6.10 1.35
CA PHE A 69 -8.51 6.72 2.07
C PHE A 69 -8.51 8.24 1.90
N MET A 70 -8.64 8.73 0.67
CA MET A 70 -8.69 10.17 0.39
C MET A 70 -9.86 10.90 1.05
N LYS A 71 -11.02 10.24 1.20
CA LYS A 71 -12.19 10.83 1.88
C LYS A 71 -12.02 10.86 3.39
N ASP A 72 -11.27 9.91 3.94
CA ASP A 72 -11.01 9.81 5.38
C ASP A 72 -9.86 10.73 5.82
N LEU A 73 -9.14 11.35 4.87
CA LEU A 73 -8.15 12.37 5.17
C LEU A 73 -8.83 13.63 5.74
N PRO A 74 -8.31 14.20 6.84
CA PRO A 74 -8.81 15.48 7.34
C PRO A 74 -8.51 16.60 6.32
N ASP A 75 -9.37 17.62 6.31
CA ASP A 75 -9.17 18.81 5.48
C ASP A 75 -7.79 19.44 5.75
N GLY A 76 -6.94 19.51 4.70
CA GLY A 76 -5.60 20.10 4.78
C GLY A 76 -4.46 19.14 5.17
N ALA A 77 -4.69 17.82 5.13
CA ALA A 77 -3.64 16.80 5.22
C ALA A 77 -2.71 16.75 3.99
#